data_AF-E3GBQ9-F1
#
_entry.id   AF-E3GBQ9-F1
#
_cell.length_a   1.000
_cell.length_b   1.000
_cell.length_c   1.000
_cell.angle_alpha   90.00
_cell.angle_beta   90.00
_cell.angle_gamma   90.00
#
_symmetry.space_group_name_H-M   'P 1'
#
loop_
_entity.id
_entity.type
_entity.pdbx_description
1 polymer ?
#
loop_
_entity_poly.entity_id
_entity_poly.type
_entity_poly.pdbx_seq_one_letter_code
_entity_poly.pdbx_strand_id
1 'polypeptide(L)'
;MAAMVNLLPWRDALRRQRLRFWALMFIGGLLMVALNLAVNVAMNMSDRALNTLWVQEARRLQQALTVREQRLAADAAQRTALAQILVRQQETRRWSLWLAAIGDALPEQAWLTALEWQGGALALAGKANRFPALAALDRALAELPGLRRGKPGATLRDADGRWQFNVQLLPGDANATSP
;
A
#
# COMPACT_ATOMS: atom_id res chain seq x y z
N MET A 1 -42.37 45.16 -95.85
CA MET A 1 -41.99 43.73 -95.73
C MET A 1 -40.80 43.65 -94.80
N ALA A 2 -41.01 43.34 -93.52
CA ALA A 2 -39.93 43.21 -92.54
C ALA A 2 -39.62 41.72 -92.37
N ALA A 3 -38.42 41.29 -92.79
CA ALA A 3 -37.94 39.95 -92.54
C ALA A 3 -37.59 39.82 -91.06
N MET A 4 -38.31 38.96 -90.34
CA MET A 4 -38.09 38.70 -88.91
C MET A 4 -36.85 37.80 -88.78
N VAL A 5 -35.69 38.44 -88.58
CA VAL A 5 -34.41 37.75 -88.40
C VAL A 5 -34.46 36.97 -87.09
N ASN A 6 -34.35 35.65 -87.18
CA ASN A 6 -34.38 34.75 -86.04
C ASN A 6 -33.05 34.86 -85.24
N LEU A 7 -33.08 35.60 -84.14
CA LEU A 7 -31.93 35.85 -83.25
C LEU A 7 -31.74 34.77 -82.16
N LEU A 8 -32.52 33.68 -82.17
CA LEU A 8 -32.41 32.56 -81.21
C LEU A 8 -31.04 31.85 -81.20
N PRO A 9 -30.39 31.52 -82.33
CA PRO A 9 -29.14 30.73 -82.31
C PRO A 9 -27.95 31.48 -81.68
N TRP A 10 -27.94 32.81 -81.73
CA TRP A 10 -26.93 33.66 -81.08
C TRP A 10 -26.97 33.53 -79.55
N ARG A 11 -28.17 33.51 -78.95
CA ARG A 11 -28.33 33.39 -77.48
C ARG A 11 -27.92 32.02 -76.96
N ASP A 12 -28.20 30.97 -77.72
CA ASP A 12 -27.84 29.61 -77.34
C ASP A 12 -26.33 29.35 -77.45
N ALA A 13 -25.65 29.97 -78.39
CA ALA A 13 -24.19 29.92 -78.48
C ALA A 13 -23.51 30.55 -77.24
N LEU A 14 -23.94 31.74 -76.82
CA LEU A 14 -23.41 32.39 -75.62
C LEU A 14 -23.73 31.62 -74.33
N ARG A 15 -24.94 31.04 -74.22
CA ARG A 15 -25.33 30.20 -73.06
C ARG A 15 -24.47 28.95 -72.96
N ARG A 16 -24.22 28.25 -74.07
CA ARG A 16 -23.36 27.05 -74.09
C ARG A 16 -21.91 27.38 -73.70
N GLN A 17 -21.38 28.52 -74.13
CA GLN A 17 -20.04 28.96 -73.72
C GLN A 17 -19.95 29.25 -72.22
N ARG A 18 -20.93 29.97 -71.65
CA ARG A 18 -20.98 30.25 -70.20
C ARG A 18 -21.14 28.96 -69.39
N LEU A 19 -22.00 28.04 -69.83
CA LEU A 19 -22.19 26.75 -69.16
C LEU A 19 -20.93 25.89 -69.20
N ARG A 20 -20.22 25.82 -70.35
CA ARG A 20 -18.94 25.12 -70.47
C ARG A 20 -17.89 25.71 -69.53
N PHE A 21 -17.80 27.04 -69.46
CA PHE A 21 -16.87 27.71 -68.55
C PHE A 21 -17.14 27.38 -67.08
N TRP A 22 -18.40 27.49 -66.64
CA TRP A 22 -18.77 27.13 -65.27
C TRP A 22 -18.57 25.65 -64.98
N ALA A 23 -18.93 24.76 -65.90
CA ALA A 23 -18.71 23.32 -65.75
C ALA A 23 -17.22 22.99 -65.60
N LEU A 24 -16.34 23.59 -66.41
CA LEU A 24 -14.89 23.42 -66.29
C LEU A 24 -14.37 23.93 -64.95
N MET A 25 -14.87 25.07 -64.46
CA MET A 25 -14.50 25.59 -63.14
C MET A 25 -14.91 24.64 -62.01
N PHE A 26 -16.14 24.12 -62.04
CA PHE A 26 -16.63 23.18 -61.02
C PHE A 26 -15.88 21.85 -61.07
N ILE A 27 -15.62 21.31 -62.26
CA ILE A 27 -14.84 20.08 -62.42
C ILE A 27 -13.41 20.29 -61.91
N GLY A 28 -12.77 21.41 -62.25
CA GLY A 28 -11.44 21.76 -61.75
C GLY A 28 -11.40 21.87 -60.22
N GLY A 29 -12.39 22.55 -59.63
CA GLY A 29 -12.52 22.65 -58.17
C GLY A 29 -12.73 21.29 -57.51
N LEU A 30 -13.62 20.46 -58.08
CA LEU A 30 -13.88 19.11 -57.58
C LEU A 30 -12.63 18.23 -57.65
N LEU A 31 -11.88 18.30 -58.75
CA LEU A 31 -10.62 17.58 -58.92
C LEU A 31 -9.58 18.03 -57.90
N MET A 32 -9.48 19.33 -57.62
CA MET A 32 -8.54 19.87 -56.63
C MET A 32 -8.87 19.38 -55.23
N VAL A 33 -10.16 19.37 -54.85
CA VAL A 33 -10.63 18.83 -53.57
C VAL A 33 -10.37 17.33 -53.47
N ALA A 34 -10.68 16.57 -54.53
CA ALA A 34 -10.44 15.14 -54.57
C ALA A 34 -8.95 14.80 -54.44
N LEU A 35 -8.08 15.55 -55.10
CA LEU A 35 -6.63 15.40 -54.99
C LEU A 35 -6.14 15.70 -53.57
N ASN A 36 -6.64 16.78 -52.96
CA ASN A 36 -6.25 17.15 -51.60
C ASN A 36 -6.69 16.08 -50.58
N LEU A 37 -7.90 15.54 -50.74
CA LEU A 37 -8.40 14.45 -49.90
C LEU A 37 -7.57 13.17 -50.09
N ALA A 38 -7.22 12.82 -51.32
CA ALA A 38 -6.39 11.65 -51.63
C ALA A 38 -5.01 11.75 -50.96
N VAL A 39 -4.36 12.92 -51.03
CA VAL A 39 -3.07 13.15 -50.37
C VAL A 39 -3.19 13.06 -48.86
N ASN A 40 -4.22 13.68 -48.27
CA ASN A 40 -4.45 13.62 -46.82
C ASN A 40 -4.70 12.18 -46.32
N VAL A 41 -5.47 11.39 -47.07
CA VAL A 41 -5.71 9.98 -46.71
C VAL A 41 -4.42 9.17 -46.82
N ALA A 42 -3.64 9.37 -47.87
CA ALA A 42 -2.36 8.68 -48.05
C ALA A 42 -1.38 9.00 -46.91
N MET A 43 -1.20 10.29 -46.58
CA MET A 43 -0.34 10.72 -45.47
C MET A 43 -0.80 10.14 -44.12
N ASN A 44 -2.10 10.25 -43.83
CA ASN A 44 -2.65 9.71 -42.58
C ASN A 44 -2.49 8.18 -42.47
N MET A 45 -2.54 7.44 -43.58
CA MET A 45 -2.29 6.00 -43.55
C MET A 45 -0.83 5.67 -43.22
N SER A 46 0.12 6.41 -43.79
CA SER A 46 1.55 6.28 -43.48
C SER A 46 1.85 6.58 -42.02
N ASP A 47 1.28 7.66 -41.48
CA ASP A 47 1.47 8.05 -40.08
C ASP A 47 0.85 7.04 -39.11
N ARG A 48 -0.32 6.48 -39.46
CA ARG A 48 -0.95 5.42 -38.65
C ARG A 48 -0.09 4.17 -38.59
N ALA A 49 0.52 3.75 -39.69
CA ALA A 49 1.38 2.57 -39.68
C ALA A 49 2.59 2.76 -38.75
N LEU A 50 3.28 3.90 -38.86
CA LEU A 50 4.41 4.24 -37.98
C LEU A 50 3.96 4.33 -36.52
N ASN A 51 2.86 5.03 -36.24
CA ASN A 51 2.36 5.21 -34.88
C ASN A 51 1.93 3.88 -34.25
N THR A 52 1.34 2.95 -35.01
CA THR A 52 1.01 1.62 -34.47
C THR A 52 2.23 0.84 -34.03
N LEU A 53 3.36 0.92 -34.76
CA LEU A 53 4.61 0.27 -34.37
C LEU A 53 5.17 0.89 -33.08
N TRP A 54 5.22 2.22 -33.00
CA TRP A 54 5.67 2.93 -31.78
C TRP A 54 4.80 2.62 -30.57
N VAL A 55 3.48 2.62 -30.74
CA VAL A 55 2.53 2.30 -29.66
C VAL A 55 2.64 0.83 -29.22
N GLN A 56 2.92 -0.09 -30.14
CA GLN A 56 3.12 -1.49 -29.80
C GLN A 56 4.38 -1.69 -28.94
N GLU A 57 5.50 -1.09 -29.32
CA GLU A 57 6.73 -1.16 -28.53
C GLU A 57 6.58 -0.45 -27.17
N ALA A 58 5.94 0.72 -27.14
CA ALA A 58 5.64 1.42 -25.90
C ALA A 58 4.74 0.57 -24.98
N ARG A 59 3.72 -0.12 -25.52
CA ARG A 59 2.88 -1.04 -24.73
C ARG A 59 3.66 -2.23 -24.20
N ARG A 60 4.58 -2.81 -24.99
CA ARG A 60 5.44 -3.91 -24.53
C ARG A 60 6.32 -3.49 -23.37
N LEU A 61 6.94 -2.32 -23.47
CA LEU A 61 7.75 -1.77 -22.39
C LEU A 61 6.91 -1.50 -21.13
N GLN A 62 5.72 -0.91 -21.30
CA GLN A 62 4.78 -0.68 -20.20
C GLN A 62 4.40 -2.00 -19.51
N GLN A 63 4.08 -3.04 -20.28
CA GLN A 63 3.74 -4.36 -19.73
C GLN A 63 4.92 -5.01 -19.01
N ALA A 64 6.14 -4.89 -19.54
CA ALA A 64 7.33 -5.39 -18.87
C ALA A 64 7.59 -4.67 -17.54
N LEU A 65 7.36 -3.35 -17.49
CA LEU A 65 7.48 -2.56 -16.27
C LEU A 65 6.42 -2.94 -15.24
N THR A 66 5.15 -3.05 -15.61
CA THR A 66 4.09 -3.41 -14.66
C THR A 66 4.29 -4.81 -14.08
N VAL A 67 4.72 -5.78 -14.89
CA VAL A 67 5.07 -7.13 -14.40
C VAL A 67 6.24 -7.06 -13.42
N ARG A 68 7.27 -6.25 -13.71
CA ARG A 68 8.41 -6.08 -12.82
C ARG A 68 8.03 -5.41 -11.50
N GLU A 69 7.21 -4.37 -11.55
CA GLU A 69 6.70 -3.68 -10.36
C GLU A 69 5.88 -4.62 -9.47
N GLN A 70 4.98 -5.41 -10.06
CA GLN A 70 4.19 -6.40 -9.32
C GLN A 70 5.07 -7.45 -8.63
N ARG A 71 6.12 -7.94 -9.31
CA ARG A 71 7.08 -8.87 -8.71
C ARG A 71 7.82 -8.25 -7.53
N LEU A 72 8.32 -7.02 -7.70
CA LEU A 72 9.02 -6.32 -6.62
C LEU A 72 8.09 -6.05 -5.42
N ALA A 73 6.83 -5.69 -5.67
CA ALA A 73 5.84 -5.50 -4.62
C ALA A 73 5.53 -6.81 -3.88
N ALA A 74 5.39 -7.93 -4.60
CA ALA A 74 5.18 -9.25 -4.01
C ALA A 74 6.40 -9.69 -3.16
N ASP A 75 7.61 -9.51 -3.67
CA ASP A 75 8.85 -9.82 -2.95
C ASP A 75 8.99 -8.96 -1.68
N ALA A 76 8.66 -7.66 -1.77
CA ALA A 76 8.67 -6.77 -0.62
C ALA A 76 7.64 -7.20 0.44
N ALA A 77 6.42 -7.54 0.02
CA ALA A 77 5.36 -8.02 0.92
C ALA A 77 5.74 -9.36 1.60
N GLN A 78 6.40 -10.26 0.87
CA GLN A 78 6.86 -11.52 1.45
C GLN A 78 7.97 -11.29 2.49
N ARG A 79 8.92 -10.38 2.21
CA ARG A 79 9.98 -10.03 3.17
C ARG A 79 9.43 -9.41 4.44
N THR A 80 8.46 -8.50 4.33
CA THR A 80 7.83 -7.89 5.52
C THR A 80 7.05 -8.91 6.34
N ALA A 81 6.32 -9.83 5.69
CA ALA A 81 5.62 -10.91 6.37
C ALA A 81 6.60 -11.83 7.14
N LEU A 82 7.71 -12.24 6.51
CA LEU A 82 8.74 -13.05 7.17
C LEU A 82 9.39 -12.30 8.34
N ALA A 83 9.72 -11.02 8.17
CA ALA A 83 10.27 -10.20 9.24
C ALA A 83 9.32 -10.11 10.44
N GLN A 84 8.02 -9.92 10.20
CA GLN A 84 7.01 -9.90 11.27
C GLN A 84 6.93 -11.23 12.02
N ILE A 85 6.97 -12.36 11.31
CA ILE A 85 6.98 -13.69 11.93
C ILE A 85 8.21 -13.86 12.83
N LEU A 86 9.40 -13.46 12.35
CA LEU A 86 10.64 -13.55 13.13
C LEU A 86 10.58 -12.68 14.38
N VAL A 87 10.09 -11.43 14.27
CA VAL A 87 9.91 -10.54 15.43
C VAL A 87 8.97 -11.17 16.45
N ARG A 88 7.80 -11.68 16.02
CA ARG A 88 6.87 -12.37 16.92
C ARG A 88 7.47 -13.58 17.59
N GLN A 89 8.28 -14.37 16.88
CA GLN A 89 8.96 -15.52 17.47
C GLN A 89 9.99 -15.10 18.53
N GLN A 90 10.75 -14.04 18.28
CA GLN A 90 11.73 -13.51 19.24
C GLN A 90 11.03 -12.97 20.50
N GLU A 91 9.95 -12.20 20.33
CA GLU A 91 9.12 -11.72 21.43
C GLU A 91 8.56 -12.89 22.25
N THR A 92 8.00 -13.90 21.58
CA THR A 92 7.45 -15.10 22.23
C THR A 92 8.52 -15.85 23.03
N ARG A 93 9.72 -16.04 22.46
CA ARG A 93 10.84 -16.72 23.15
C ARG A 93 11.34 -15.93 24.36
N ARG A 94 11.47 -14.61 24.21
CA ARG A 94 11.85 -13.71 25.31
C ARG A 94 10.82 -13.80 26.44
N TRP A 95 9.53 -13.82 26.09
CA TRP A 95 8.44 -14.02 27.04
C TRP A 95 8.51 -15.38 27.73
N SER A 96 8.67 -16.48 27.00
CA SER A 96 8.75 -17.80 27.61
C SER A 96 9.91 -17.93 28.60
N LEU A 97 11.06 -17.31 28.30
CA LEU A 97 12.22 -17.30 29.20
C LEU A 97 11.93 -16.52 30.48
N TRP A 98 11.24 -15.38 30.37
CA TRP A 98 10.82 -14.62 31.56
C TRP A 98 9.79 -15.35 32.41
N LEU A 99 8.82 -16.02 31.80
CA LEU A 99 7.85 -16.86 32.52
C LEU A 99 8.53 -17.98 33.30
N ALA A 100 9.49 -18.67 32.67
CA ALA A 100 10.25 -19.72 33.31
C ALA A 100 11.04 -19.16 34.51
N ALA A 101 11.74 -18.03 34.34
CA ALA A 101 12.51 -17.42 35.41
C ALA A 101 11.63 -16.92 36.59
N ILE A 102 10.44 -16.41 36.31
CA ILE A 102 9.46 -16.05 37.35
C ILE A 102 8.94 -17.30 38.07
N GLY A 103 8.71 -18.39 37.35
CA GLY A 103 8.31 -19.67 37.91
C GLY A 103 9.36 -20.24 38.88
N ASP A 104 10.64 -20.20 38.48
CA ASP A 104 11.76 -20.68 39.31
C ASP A 104 12.00 -19.79 40.54
N ALA A 105 11.71 -18.49 40.45
CA ALA A 105 11.88 -17.53 41.53
C ALA A 105 10.69 -17.44 42.52
N LEU A 106 9.63 -18.25 42.31
CA LEU A 106 8.40 -18.17 43.10
C LEU A 106 8.57 -18.87 44.47
N PRO A 107 8.33 -18.18 45.61
CA PRO A 107 8.43 -18.81 46.93
C PRO A 107 7.23 -19.72 47.22
N GLU A 108 7.45 -20.83 47.95
CA GLU A 108 6.43 -21.84 48.28
C GLU A 108 5.16 -21.31 48.98
N GLN A 109 5.21 -20.08 49.54
CA GLN A 109 4.11 -19.46 50.30
C GLN A 109 3.38 -18.33 49.55
N ALA A 110 3.66 -18.13 48.26
CA ALA A 110 2.96 -17.19 47.39
C ALA A 110 2.58 -17.84 46.06
N TRP A 111 1.34 -17.61 45.61
CA TRP A 111 0.87 -18.09 44.31
C TRP A 111 0.36 -16.94 43.45
N LEU A 112 0.59 -17.03 42.14
CA LEU A 112 0.05 -16.11 41.15
C LEU A 112 -1.38 -16.52 40.81
N THR A 113 -2.29 -15.55 40.74
CA THR A 113 -3.71 -15.75 40.39
C THR A 113 -4.07 -15.15 39.04
N ALA A 114 -3.39 -14.09 38.61
CA ALA A 114 -3.56 -13.52 37.28
C ALA A 114 -2.23 -12.97 36.76
N LEU A 115 -2.07 -13.08 35.44
CA LEU A 115 -0.91 -12.58 34.71
C LEU A 115 -1.41 -11.90 33.45
N GLU A 116 -1.29 -10.58 33.38
CA GLU A 116 -1.80 -9.79 32.25
C GLU A 116 -0.71 -8.89 31.67
N TRP A 117 -0.64 -8.83 30.34
CA TRP A 117 0.25 -7.89 29.64
C TRP A 117 -0.53 -6.65 29.26
N GLN A 118 -0.27 -5.53 29.95
CA GLN A 118 -1.01 -4.29 29.75
C GLN A 118 -0.05 -3.14 29.40
N GLY A 119 -0.15 -2.63 28.17
CA GLY A 119 0.55 -1.41 27.75
C GLY A 119 2.08 -1.49 27.76
N GLY A 120 2.67 -2.69 27.62
CA GLY A 120 4.13 -2.88 27.68
C GLY A 120 4.68 -3.12 29.09
N ALA A 121 3.80 -3.26 30.09
CA ALA A 121 4.14 -3.75 31.42
C ALA A 121 3.41 -5.07 31.70
N LEU A 122 4.09 -5.95 32.41
CA LEU A 122 3.54 -7.20 32.93
C LEU A 122 2.88 -6.93 34.28
N ALA A 123 1.55 -6.98 34.34
CA ALA A 123 0.81 -6.96 35.59
C ALA A 123 0.69 -8.38 36.15
N LEU A 124 1.31 -8.62 37.30
CA LEU A 124 1.16 -9.85 38.06
C LEU A 124 0.24 -9.59 39.24
N ALA A 125 -0.82 -10.39 39.37
CA ALA A 125 -1.64 -10.43 40.57
C ALA A 125 -1.51 -11.80 41.24
N GLY A 126 -1.36 -11.80 42.56
CA GLY A 126 -1.22 -13.03 43.33
C GLY A 126 -1.71 -12.89 44.76
N LYS A 127 -1.77 -14.04 45.46
CA LYS A 127 -2.05 -14.10 46.90
C LYS A 127 -0.84 -14.66 47.63
N ALA A 128 -0.49 -14.03 48.74
CA ALA A 128 0.55 -14.51 49.66
C ALA A 128 -0.07 -14.86 51.01
N ASN A 129 0.32 -16.02 51.56
CA ASN A 129 -0.24 -16.52 52.81
C ASN A 129 0.37 -15.83 54.05
N ARG A 130 1.56 -15.22 53.91
CA ARG A 130 2.24 -14.46 54.98
C ARG A 130 2.95 -13.22 54.43
N PHE A 131 3.00 -12.14 55.22
CA PHE A 131 3.67 -10.88 54.86
C PHE A 131 5.18 -11.02 54.52
N PRO A 132 5.98 -11.88 55.19
CA PRO A 132 7.37 -12.12 54.80
C PRO A 132 7.51 -12.78 53.43
N ALA A 133 6.53 -13.58 53.00
CA ALA A 133 6.53 -14.21 51.68
C ALA A 133 6.34 -13.16 50.57
N LEU A 134 5.63 -12.07 50.86
CA LEU A 134 5.52 -10.92 49.96
C LEU A 134 6.89 -10.24 49.78
N ALA A 135 7.61 -9.96 50.87
CA ALA A 135 8.94 -9.34 50.79
C ALA A 135 10.00 -10.25 50.15
N ALA A 136 9.90 -11.57 50.35
CA ALA A 136 10.77 -12.55 49.71
C ALA A 136 10.51 -12.65 48.20
N LEU A 137 9.24 -12.70 47.79
CA LEU A 137 8.83 -12.62 46.38
C LEU A 137 9.34 -11.32 45.75
N ASP A 138 9.20 -10.21 46.47
CA ASP A 138 9.62 -8.90 46.02
C ASP A 138 11.14 -8.85 45.75
N ARG A 139 11.97 -9.41 46.65
CA ARG A 139 13.43 -9.53 46.42
C ARG A 139 13.76 -10.48 45.27
N ALA A 140 13.13 -11.65 45.20
CA ALA A 140 13.36 -12.62 44.14
C ALA A 140 13.06 -12.02 42.75
N LEU A 141 11.99 -11.22 42.63
CA LEU A 141 11.67 -10.51 41.39
C LEU A 141 12.63 -9.34 41.09
N ALA A 142 13.23 -8.72 42.11
CA ALA A 142 14.23 -7.66 41.93
C ALA A 142 15.61 -8.20 41.50
N GLU A 143 15.92 -9.45 41.82
CA GLU A 143 17.16 -10.13 41.45
C GLU A 143 17.12 -10.73 40.04
N LEU A 144 15.96 -10.77 39.38
CA LEU A 144 15.80 -11.32 38.03
C LEU A 144 16.44 -10.41 36.96
N PRO A 145 17.38 -10.93 36.14
CA PRO A 145 18.03 -10.15 35.09
C PRO A 145 17.04 -9.80 33.97
N GLY A 146 16.93 -8.51 33.65
CA GLY A 146 16.10 -8.01 32.54
C GLY A 146 14.65 -7.68 32.89
N LEU A 147 14.28 -7.68 34.18
CA LEU A 147 13.00 -7.17 34.67
C LEU A 147 13.27 -5.95 35.57
N ARG A 148 12.73 -4.79 35.21
CA ARG A 148 12.75 -3.60 36.07
C ARG A 148 11.38 -3.45 36.70
N ARG A 149 11.31 -3.24 38.02
CA ARG A 149 10.03 -2.99 38.66
C ARG A 149 9.36 -1.73 38.09
N GLY A 150 8.09 -1.84 37.77
CA GLY A 150 7.17 -0.73 37.69
C GLY A 150 6.66 -0.31 39.07
N LYS A 151 5.66 0.57 39.09
CA LYS A 151 5.04 1.02 40.34
C LYS A 151 4.38 -0.17 41.04
N PRO A 152 4.62 -0.38 42.36
CA PRO A 152 3.86 -1.35 43.13
C PRO A 152 2.39 -0.94 43.12
N GLY A 153 1.51 -1.85 42.70
CA GLY A 153 0.07 -1.68 42.85
C GLY A 153 -0.35 -1.88 44.31
N ALA A 154 -1.55 -1.41 44.65
CA ALA A 154 -2.05 -1.45 46.02
C ALA A 154 -2.10 -2.88 46.58
N THR A 155 -1.45 -3.10 47.72
CA THR A 155 -1.57 -4.34 48.49
C THR A 155 -2.86 -4.27 49.30
N LEU A 156 -3.87 -5.08 48.96
CA LEU A 156 -5.11 -5.17 49.72
C LEU A 156 -5.16 -6.47 50.53
N ARG A 157 -5.64 -6.37 51.76
CA ARG A 157 -5.92 -7.54 52.60
C ARG A 157 -7.31 -8.06 52.25
N ASP A 158 -7.39 -9.31 51.82
CA ASP A 158 -8.62 -10.00 51.46
C ASP A 158 -9.47 -10.28 52.71
N ALA A 159 -10.78 -10.48 52.53
CA ALA A 159 -11.73 -10.75 53.62
C ALA A 159 -11.39 -12.02 54.42
N ASP A 160 -10.64 -12.95 53.81
CA ASP A 160 -10.13 -14.18 54.44
C ASP A 160 -8.81 -13.99 55.22
N GLY A 161 -8.32 -12.76 55.38
CA GLY A 161 -7.06 -12.47 56.07
C GLY A 161 -5.79 -12.74 55.26
N ARG A 162 -5.92 -13.05 53.97
CA ARG A 162 -4.82 -13.30 53.01
C ARG A 162 -4.41 -12.00 52.31
N TRP A 163 -3.14 -11.85 51.94
CA TRP A 163 -2.64 -10.64 51.26
C TRP A 163 -2.75 -10.78 49.74
N GLN A 164 -3.48 -9.89 49.07
CA GLN A 164 -3.49 -9.76 47.62
C GLN A 164 -2.49 -8.68 47.21
N PHE A 165 -1.63 -8.98 46.23
CA PHE A 165 -0.71 -8.01 45.65
C PHE A 165 -0.95 -7.89 44.16
N ASN A 166 -0.78 -6.67 43.63
CA ASN A 166 -0.71 -6.39 42.21
C ASN A 166 0.63 -5.68 41.96
N VAL A 167 1.51 -6.28 41.18
CA VAL A 167 2.83 -5.72 40.87
C VAL A 167 2.95 -5.61 39.36
N GLN A 168 3.32 -4.41 38.89
CA GLN A 168 3.68 -4.21 37.49
C GLN A 168 5.19 -4.37 37.33
N LEU A 169 5.62 -5.29 36.47
CA LEU A 169 7.01 -5.43 36.03
C LEU A 169 7.14 -4.86 34.62
N LEU A 170 8.13 -3.99 34.40
CA LEU A 170 8.50 -3.56 33.07
C LEU A 170 9.64 -4.44 32.56
N PRO A 171 9.65 -4.79 31.26
CA PRO A 171 10.85 -5.22 30.56
C PRO A 171 12.01 -4.26 30.87
N GLY A 172 13.03 -4.76 31.57
CA GLY A 172 14.28 -4.03 31.68
C GLY A 172 14.95 -4.06 30.32
N ASP A 173 14.96 -2.94 29.61
CA ASP A 173 15.82 -2.79 28.45
C ASP A 173 17.26 -3.05 28.89
N ALA A 174 17.91 -4.02 28.23
CA ALA A 174 19.32 -4.35 28.40
C ALA A 174 20.27 -3.23 27.94
N ASN A 175 19.84 -1.96 27.94
CA ASN A 175 20.56 -0.82 27.39
C ASN A 175 20.65 0.39 28.34
N ALA A 176 20.40 0.21 29.63
CA ALA A 176 20.75 1.22 30.64
C ALA A 176 21.97 0.78 31.45
N THR A 177 23.04 0.38 30.76
CA THR A 177 24.40 0.63 31.24
C THR A 177 24.86 1.92 30.57
N SER A 178 24.94 2.98 31.36
CA SER A 178 25.76 4.12 31.02
C SER A 178 26.34 4.71 32.32
N PRO A 179 27.53 5.31 32.19
CA PRO A 179 28.66 5.19 33.13
C PRO A 179 28.54 6.02 34.41
#